data_AF-A0A6A5BHJ5-F1
#
_entry.id   AF-A0A6A5BHJ5-F1
#
_cell.length_a   1.000
_cell.length_b   1.000
_cell.length_c   1.000
_cell.angle_alpha   90.00
_cell.angle_beta   90.00
_cell.angle_gamma   90.00
#
_symmetry.space_group_name_H-M   'P 1'
#
loop_
_entity.id
_entity.type
_entity.pdbx_description
1 polymer ?
#
loop_
_entity_poly.entity_id
_entity_poly.type
_entity_poly.pdbx_seq_one_letter_code
_entity_poly.pdbx_strand_id
1 'polypeptide(L)'
;MLNQRGTSQVSDNNSSCNTDHSNQEESNKRRELEVTTPVIINPQQPNKHQSLNVVEGYEPKLLSPTNIISSSMSDSGMSTNSNQSQIQLVIHEGDTSLAVGHNQRCLSEASSLDGKNGSRTKEIVGFSVEEVSKHGDDKKSATGQSAVTSKTPRSSSVTKSHSGAIRVNTCFGVLELSWLKVFSLLSLTVNLLAFITLATLIIVGYVGQNYFSRNFDGLDTSTSFYRQMMVASCRSAVFSNFDPHITATYAAKFANYTQQFLTNVEVILEKVPKNLHYYVVHNMSIDDLRTAKALGIETKAIELIISGNYTIGMALLESSYYKYCLDGYVEEFQPLVDYVLAIQNFAKDFNTVVITISLIVILASIIVVVPTVLASIAMSLKKDSSNNKKIKQIKALMLIDTMRDTKTRNQFKNYCKQELSLDNFSLLDKINDYKVLCERSFDIQVYLFDTSEGASDILSETGSSASIEPNKKKKKKGFSEKDLNDIEKKKYEIAFEIYTDYLDVHGDKSVNINKQLADRVKQCLDFFATGQSEQLPENLFDQVESEMCVLMMDTFHRFKIFLESQRQNKKEILSKFKNNKHKSVNQTH
;
A
#
# COMPACT_ATOMS: atom_id res chain seq x y z
N MET A 1 48.86 51.47 -4.24
CA MET A 1 49.57 52.00 -3.05
C MET A 1 49.11 51.21 -1.84
N LEU A 2 50.01 50.94 -0.87
CA LEU A 2 49.76 50.32 0.46
C LEU A 2 49.11 48.90 0.43
N ASN A 3 49.82 47.81 0.75
CA ASN A 3 50.29 47.30 2.06
C ASN A 3 49.16 46.74 2.95
N GLN A 4 49.28 45.61 3.67
CA GLN A 4 50.23 44.45 3.75
C GLN A 4 49.47 43.31 4.51
N ARG A 5 49.88 42.03 4.68
CA ARG A 5 51.15 41.26 4.57
C ARG A 5 50.86 39.91 3.84
N GLY A 6 51.54 38.74 3.92
CA GLY A 6 52.59 38.16 4.79
C GLY A 6 52.00 37.17 5.84
N THR A 7 52.59 36.00 6.14
CA THR A 7 53.90 35.39 5.75
C THR A 7 53.91 33.85 5.81
N SER A 8 54.98 33.26 5.22
CA SER A 8 55.57 31.89 5.23
C SER A 8 55.40 31.03 6.51
N GLN A 9 55.62 29.70 6.55
CA GLN A 9 56.73 28.83 6.06
C GLN A 9 56.22 27.38 5.79
N VAL A 10 56.70 26.54 4.84
CA VAL A 10 58.03 26.00 4.41
C VAL A 10 58.36 24.60 4.98
N SER A 11 58.83 23.70 4.10
CA SER A 11 59.44 22.37 4.34
C SER A 11 58.56 21.23 4.91
N ASP A 12 58.88 19.94 4.74
CA ASP A 12 59.53 19.16 3.64
C ASP A 12 59.37 17.66 3.97
N ASN A 13 59.26 16.79 2.95
CA ASN A 13 60.07 15.55 2.81
C ASN A 13 59.54 14.54 1.78
N ASN A 14 60.51 13.95 1.08
CA ASN A 14 60.38 12.82 0.16
C ASN A 14 59.86 11.54 0.81
N SER A 15 59.24 10.66 0.01
CA SER A 15 59.77 9.31 -0.16
C SER A 15 59.36 8.72 -1.52
N SER A 16 60.36 8.33 -2.32
CA SER A 16 60.17 7.66 -3.60
C SER A 16 60.19 6.14 -3.42
N CYS A 17 59.52 5.38 -4.29
CA CYS A 17 60.02 4.07 -4.73
C CYS A 17 59.30 3.57 -5.99
N ASN A 18 60.02 3.44 -7.10
CA ASN A 18 59.64 2.57 -8.22
C ASN A 18 60.15 1.14 -7.96
N THR A 19 59.44 0.12 -8.44
CA THR A 19 60.09 -1.02 -9.11
C THR A 19 59.12 -1.69 -10.09
N ASP A 20 59.63 -2.09 -11.25
CA ASP A 20 58.89 -2.68 -12.37
C ASP A 20 58.93 -4.23 -12.40
N HIS A 21 58.13 -4.84 -13.29
CA HIS A 21 58.22 -6.24 -13.77
C HIS A 21 57.94 -7.35 -12.71
N SER A 22 57.64 -8.63 -13.01
CA SER A 22 57.01 -9.37 -14.15
C SER A 22 56.77 -10.84 -13.66
N ASN A 23 56.19 -11.84 -14.36
CA ASN A 23 55.59 -12.00 -15.69
C ASN A 23 54.66 -13.25 -15.72
N GLN A 24 53.77 -13.36 -16.73
CA GLN A 24 53.07 -14.61 -17.16
C GLN A 24 52.12 -15.27 -16.10
N GLU A 25 51.19 -16.20 -16.40
CA GLU A 25 50.90 -16.94 -17.65
C GLU A 25 49.39 -17.27 -17.81
N GLU A 26 48.92 -17.41 -19.06
CA GLU A 26 47.82 -18.25 -19.61
C GLU A 26 46.46 -18.52 -18.89
N SER A 27 45.31 -18.68 -19.58
CA SER A 27 45.00 -18.55 -21.03
C SER A 27 43.49 -18.36 -21.34
N ASN A 28 43.20 -17.98 -22.60
CA ASN A 28 41.96 -18.25 -23.36
C ASN A 28 40.63 -17.57 -22.90
N LYS A 29 39.67 -17.20 -23.78
CA LYS A 29 39.50 -17.53 -25.23
C LYS A 29 38.61 -16.49 -25.96
N ARG A 30 39.02 -16.08 -27.18
CA ARG A 30 38.23 -15.42 -28.27
C ARG A 30 37.62 -14.02 -27.97
N ARG A 31 37.92 -12.99 -28.77
CA ARG A 31 37.42 -12.60 -30.13
C ARG A 31 35.96 -12.08 -30.12
N GLU A 32 35.57 -11.09 -30.91
CA GLU A 32 36.19 -10.48 -32.12
C GLU A 32 36.11 -8.92 -32.09
N LEU A 33 36.79 -8.23 -33.03
CA LEU A 33 36.71 -6.77 -33.24
C LEU A 33 35.86 -6.45 -34.47
N GLU A 34 35.13 -5.33 -34.44
CA GLU A 34 34.99 -4.34 -35.53
C GLU A 34 34.42 -3.04 -34.90
N VAL A 35 35.19 -1.93 -34.83
CA VAL A 35 35.42 -0.90 -35.88
C VAL A 35 34.15 -0.08 -36.20
N THR A 36 34.28 1.24 -36.12
CA THR A 36 33.16 2.20 -36.11
C THR A 36 33.25 3.20 -37.28
N THR A 37 32.16 3.90 -37.56
CA THR A 37 31.98 5.02 -38.53
C THR A 37 31.72 4.61 -40.00
N PRO A 38 31.12 5.48 -40.82
CA PRO A 38 29.86 6.19 -40.54
C PRO A 38 28.82 6.06 -41.68
N VAL A 39 27.55 6.25 -41.36
CA VAL A 39 26.45 6.14 -42.35
C VAL A 39 26.35 7.42 -43.19
N ILE A 40 26.51 7.28 -44.52
CA ILE A 40 26.19 8.31 -45.52
C ILE A 40 24.82 7.98 -46.14
N ILE A 41 23.93 8.96 -46.23
CA ILE A 41 22.63 8.84 -46.91
C ILE A 41 22.52 9.90 -48.00
N ASN A 42 22.45 9.47 -49.26
CA ASN A 42 21.87 10.21 -50.38
C ASN A 42 21.45 9.21 -51.49
N PRO A 43 20.68 9.58 -52.52
CA PRO A 43 19.37 8.95 -52.66
C PRO A 43 19.21 8.11 -53.94
N GLN A 44 18.35 7.08 -53.87
CA GLN A 44 17.90 6.37 -55.08
C GLN A 44 16.66 7.05 -55.69
N GLN A 45 16.68 7.19 -57.02
CA GLN A 45 15.54 7.64 -57.82
C GLN A 45 14.51 6.52 -58.04
N PRO A 46 13.23 6.87 -58.26
CA PRO A 46 12.15 5.89 -58.45
C PRO A 46 12.11 5.33 -59.88
N ASN A 47 11.46 4.17 -60.08
CA ASN A 47 11.24 3.62 -61.41
C ASN A 47 9.84 3.00 -61.60
N LYS A 48 8.94 3.83 -62.16
CA LYS A 48 7.88 3.51 -63.14
C LYS A 48 6.63 2.67 -62.78
N HIS A 49 5.61 3.00 -63.59
CA HIS A 49 4.39 2.26 -63.94
C HIS A 49 3.30 2.06 -62.88
N GLN A 50 2.32 2.96 -62.89
CA GLN A 50 0.95 2.54 -63.25
C GLN A 50 0.24 3.60 -64.11
N SER A 51 -0.90 3.21 -64.68
CA SER A 51 -1.48 3.75 -65.92
C SER A 51 -2.21 5.09 -65.80
N LEU A 52 -2.35 5.77 -66.96
CA LEU A 52 -3.32 6.85 -67.16
C LEU A 52 -4.74 6.40 -66.79
N ASN A 53 -5.54 7.34 -66.30
CA ASN A 53 -6.92 7.48 -66.73
C ASN A 53 -7.16 8.97 -66.99
N VAL A 54 -7.66 9.30 -68.19
CA VAL A 54 -8.02 10.68 -68.57
C VAL A 54 -9.49 10.89 -68.24
N VAL A 55 -9.79 11.98 -67.52
CA VAL A 55 -11.15 12.51 -67.37
C VAL A 55 -11.08 13.98 -67.75
N GLU A 56 -11.80 14.35 -68.81
CA GLU A 56 -11.87 15.72 -69.31
C GLU A 56 -12.85 16.58 -68.48
N GLY A 57 -12.73 17.90 -68.61
CA GLY A 57 -13.85 18.81 -68.44
C GLY A 57 -14.19 19.25 -67.01
N TYR A 58 -13.46 20.26 -66.50
CA TYR A 58 -14.00 21.20 -65.53
C TYR A 58 -13.63 22.64 -65.91
N GLU A 59 -14.61 23.41 -66.37
CA GLU A 59 -14.48 24.87 -66.48
C GLU A 59 -14.51 25.50 -65.08
N PRO A 60 -13.55 26.38 -64.72
CA PRO A 60 -13.66 27.20 -63.53
C PRO A 60 -14.68 28.33 -63.78
N LYS A 61 -15.93 28.15 -63.32
CA LYS A 61 -16.90 29.25 -63.29
C LYS A 61 -16.40 30.38 -62.39
N LEU A 62 -16.07 31.52 -63.00
CA LEU A 62 -15.78 32.77 -62.32
C LEU A 62 -16.99 33.20 -61.47
N LEU A 63 -16.85 33.13 -60.15
CA LEU A 63 -17.76 33.78 -59.21
C LEU A 63 -17.39 35.26 -59.12
N SER A 64 -18.21 36.13 -59.71
CA SER A 64 -18.05 37.58 -59.64
C SER A 64 -18.44 38.11 -58.25
N PRO A 65 -17.52 38.74 -57.48
CA PRO A 65 -17.88 39.38 -56.22
C PRO A 65 -18.68 40.65 -56.51
N THR A 66 -19.93 40.72 -56.04
CA THR A 66 -20.81 41.87 -56.28
C THR A 66 -21.55 42.26 -54.99
N ASN A 67 -21.54 43.56 -54.68
CA ASN A 67 -22.31 44.23 -53.61
C ASN A 67 -21.99 43.82 -52.15
N ILE A 68 -20.98 44.48 -51.57
CA ILE A 68 -21.16 45.10 -50.25
C ILE A 68 -21.59 46.55 -50.50
N ILE A 69 -22.57 47.04 -49.74
CA ILE A 69 -23.33 48.25 -50.08
C ILE A 69 -22.59 49.51 -49.62
N SER A 70 -22.37 50.44 -50.55
CA SER A 70 -22.09 51.85 -50.26
C SER A 70 -23.36 52.68 -50.49
N SER A 71 -24.00 53.11 -49.40
CA SER A 71 -25.23 53.92 -49.44
C SER A 71 -25.03 55.27 -48.74
N SER A 72 -24.55 56.26 -49.49
CA SER A 72 -24.55 57.66 -49.07
C SER A 72 -25.95 58.27 -49.22
N MET A 73 -26.50 58.82 -48.14
CA MET A 73 -27.57 59.82 -48.24
C MET A 73 -27.38 60.95 -47.23
N SER A 74 -27.63 62.17 -47.71
CA SER A 74 -27.74 63.40 -46.95
C SER A 74 -29.16 63.56 -46.35
N ASP A 75 -29.31 64.55 -45.47
CA ASP A 75 -30.55 64.97 -44.79
C ASP A 75 -31.88 64.74 -45.53
N SER A 76 -32.87 64.18 -44.83
CA SER A 76 -33.96 64.98 -44.22
C SER A 76 -35.20 64.15 -43.85
N GLY A 77 -36.04 64.67 -42.94
CA GLY A 77 -37.43 64.25 -42.77
C GLY A 77 -37.77 63.48 -41.48
N MET A 78 -38.73 64.00 -40.71
CA MET A 78 -39.35 63.32 -39.58
C MET A 78 -40.56 62.49 -40.03
N SER A 79 -40.76 61.30 -39.45
CA SER A 79 -42.08 60.79 -39.04
C SER A 79 -41.96 59.53 -38.16
N THR A 80 -43.05 59.14 -37.50
CA THR A 80 -43.10 58.11 -36.45
C THR A 80 -43.96 56.89 -36.82
N ASN A 81 -43.90 55.87 -35.95
CA ASN A 81 -44.83 54.73 -35.78
C ASN A 81 -44.61 53.42 -36.57
N SER A 82 -44.06 52.44 -35.84
CA SER A 82 -44.62 51.08 -35.63
C SER A 82 -45.30 50.33 -36.80
N ASN A 83 -44.74 49.18 -37.21
CA ASN A 83 -45.14 47.89 -36.61
C ASN A 83 -44.35 46.67 -37.10
N GLN A 84 -44.03 45.80 -36.13
CA GLN A 84 -44.09 44.33 -36.16
C GLN A 84 -44.22 43.59 -37.52
N SER A 85 -43.25 42.71 -37.80
CA SER A 85 -43.45 41.51 -38.65
C SER A 85 -42.46 40.41 -38.26
N GLN A 86 -42.94 39.17 -38.20
CA GLN A 86 -42.12 37.98 -37.98
C GLN A 86 -41.66 37.41 -39.32
N ILE A 87 -40.45 36.85 -39.38
CA ILE A 87 -40.11 35.82 -40.37
C ILE A 87 -39.67 34.57 -39.61
N GLN A 88 -40.44 33.51 -39.82
CA GLN A 88 -40.26 32.20 -39.22
C GLN A 88 -39.59 31.29 -40.25
N LEU A 89 -38.35 30.84 -40.00
CA LEU A 89 -37.69 29.88 -40.87
C LEU A 89 -37.76 28.48 -40.25
N VAL A 90 -38.47 27.57 -40.91
CA VAL A 90 -38.51 26.15 -40.56
C VAL A 90 -37.28 25.47 -41.14
N ILE A 91 -36.56 24.70 -40.33
CA ILE A 91 -35.57 23.72 -40.79
C ILE A 91 -36.03 22.35 -40.30
N HIS A 92 -36.03 21.38 -41.21
CA HIS A 92 -36.53 20.02 -40.95
C HIS A 92 -35.59 19.22 -40.06
N GLU A 93 -36.17 18.37 -39.21
CA GLU A 93 -35.45 17.28 -38.54
C GLU A 93 -34.98 16.25 -39.57
N GLY A 94 -33.81 15.66 -39.33
CA GLY A 94 -33.18 14.67 -40.21
C GLY A 94 -32.37 13.65 -39.41
N ASP A 95 -33.01 12.54 -39.04
CA ASP A 95 -32.41 11.48 -38.23
C ASP A 95 -31.19 10.84 -38.91
N THR A 96 -30.07 10.81 -38.18
CA THR A 96 -28.90 9.97 -38.52
C THR A 96 -28.36 9.28 -37.26
N SER A 97 -29.03 8.22 -36.83
CA SER A 97 -28.57 7.38 -35.72
C SER A 97 -27.35 6.55 -36.14
N LEU A 98 -26.16 6.91 -35.65
CA LEU A 98 -24.93 6.14 -35.83
C LEU A 98 -24.52 5.48 -34.51
N ALA A 99 -24.80 4.18 -34.40
CA ALA A 99 -24.54 3.40 -33.20
C ALA A 99 -23.04 3.13 -33.00
N VAL A 100 -22.50 3.48 -31.83
CA VAL A 100 -21.11 3.16 -31.45
C VAL A 100 -20.99 1.68 -31.10
N GLY A 101 -20.67 0.86 -32.10
CA GLY A 101 -20.46 -0.58 -31.93
C GLY A 101 -19.12 -0.90 -31.25
N HIS A 102 -19.11 -0.98 -29.93
CA HIS A 102 -17.93 -1.49 -29.21
C HIS A 102 -17.85 -3.03 -29.32
N ASN A 103 -16.87 -3.51 -30.08
CA ASN A 103 -16.70 -4.93 -30.37
C ASN A 103 -16.40 -5.79 -29.12
N GLN A 104 -17.38 -6.56 -28.68
CA GLN A 104 -17.22 -7.64 -27.69
C GLN A 104 -16.60 -8.87 -28.36
N ARG A 105 -15.26 -8.96 -28.43
CA ARG A 105 -14.58 -10.09 -29.07
C ARG A 105 -14.23 -11.21 -28.09
N CYS A 106 -15.23 -12.04 -27.78
CA CYS A 106 -14.97 -13.40 -27.31
C CYS A 106 -14.34 -14.22 -28.44
N LEU A 107 -13.23 -14.90 -28.16
CA LEU A 107 -12.76 -16.05 -28.94
C LEU A 107 -12.30 -17.12 -27.96
N SER A 108 -12.71 -18.35 -28.21
CA SER A 108 -12.50 -19.51 -27.35
C SER A 108 -12.09 -20.70 -28.21
N GLU A 109 -10.98 -21.35 -27.85
CA GLU A 109 -10.49 -22.71 -28.23
C GLU A 109 -8.96 -22.74 -27.97
N ALA A 110 -8.31 -23.87 -27.62
CA ALA A 110 -8.79 -25.09 -26.98
C ALA A 110 -7.62 -25.87 -26.35
N SER A 111 -7.68 -26.13 -25.04
CA SER A 111 -6.87 -27.13 -24.30
C SER A 111 -7.24 -27.12 -22.81
N SER A 112 -7.03 -28.14 -21.98
CA SER A 112 -6.96 -29.61 -22.18
C SER A 112 -6.81 -30.23 -20.78
N LEU A 113 -7.52 -31.33 -20.49
CA LEU A 113 -7.33 -32.25 -19.35
C LEU A 113 -7.60 -31.78 -17.90
N ASP A 114 -7.77 -32.81 -17.05
CA ASP A 114 -7.76 -32.91 -15.59
C ASP A 114 -8.64 -32.00 -14.72
N GLY A 115 -9.76 -32.57 -14.26
CA GLY A 115 -10.52 -32.06 -13.11
C GLY A 115 -10.09 -32.68 -11.78
N LYS A 116 -10.51 -32.06 -10.66
CA LYS A 116 -10.48 -32.65 -9.30
C LYS A 116 -11.55 -32.06 -8.40
N ASN A 117 -11.98 -32.82 -7.40
CA ASN A 117 -13.15 -32.54 -6.59
C ASN A 117 -13.03 -31.25 -5.76
N GLY A 118 -13.99 -30.34 -5.91
CA GLY A 118 -14.14 -29.16 -5.04
C GLY A 118 -14.62 -29.57 -3.64
N SER A 119 -13.69 -29.74 -2.70
CA SER A 119 -14.02 -30.02 -1.30
C SER A 119 -14.64 -28.79 -0.62
N ARG A 120 -15.81 -28.98 0.00
CA ARG A 120 -16.63 -27.89 0.55
C ARG A 120 -16.22 -27.55 1.98
N THR A 121 -15.15 -26.79 2.14
CA THR A 121 -14.70 -26.25 3.44
C THR A 121 -15.79 -25.40 4.10
N LYS A 122 -16.40 -25.94 5.16
CA LYS A 122 -17.19 -25.15 6.11
C LYS A 122 -16.25 -24.54 7.14
N GLU A 123 -16.43 -23.25 7.43
CA GLU A 123 -15.80 -22.61 8.58
C GLU A 123 -16.24 -23.30 9.87
N ILE A 124 -15.27 -23.64 10.73
CA ILE A 124 -15.55 -24.09 12.09
C ILE A 124 -15.55 -22.84 12.98
N VAL A 125 -16.75 -22.35 13.29
CA VAL A 125 -16.95 -21.25 14.24
C VAL A 125 -16.39 -21.65 15.61
N GLY A 126 -15.48 -20.83 16.16
CA GLY A 126 -14.85 -21.08 17.45
C GLY A 126 -15.86 -21.02 18.60
N PHE A 127 -16.17 -22.18 19.18
CA PHE A 127 -17.19 -22.29 20.23
C PHE A 127 -16.58 -22.12 21.62
N SER A 128 -16.80 -20.97 22.25
CA SER A 128 -16.47 -20.76 23.66
C SER A 128 -17.50 -21.48 24.55
N VAL A 129 -17.06 -22.50 25.29
CA VAL A 129 -17.90 -23.17 26.31
C VAL A 129 -17.80 -22.38 27.62
N GLU A 130 -18.78 -21.53 27.87
CA GLU A 130 -18.99 -20.90 29.18
C GLU A 130 -19.77 -21.88 30.07
N GLU A 131 -19.06 -22.61 30.95
CA GLU A 131 -19.64 -23.72 31.71
C GLU A 131 -20.44 -23.21 32.93
N VAL A 132 -21.71 -22.88 32.70
CA VAL A 132 -22.66 -22.43 33.74
C VAL A 132 -22.95 -23.57 34.73
N SER A 133 -22.20 -23.59 35.83
CA SER A 133 -22.43 -24.49 36.97
C SER A 133 -23.71 -24.11 37.73
N LYS A 134 -24.83 -24.74 37.36
CA LYS A 134 -26.02 -24.81 38.24
C LYS A 134 -25.82 -25.92 39.27
N HIS A 135 -25.41 -25.56 40.48
CA HIS A 135 -25.53 -26.43 41.64
C HIS A 135 -26.94 -26.30 42.23
N GLY A 136 -27.51 -27.41 42.71
CA GLY A 136 -28.88 -27.44 43.22
C GLY A 136 -28.97 -27.14 44.72
N ASP A 137 -30.05 -26.49 45.13
CA ASP A 137 -30.38 -26.29 46.55
C ASP A 137 -30.71 -27.63 47.24
N ASP A 138 -30.01 -27.94 48.33
CA ASP A 138 -30.59 -28.82 49.37
C ASP A 138 -30.00 -28.53 50.77
N LYS A 139 -30.87 -28.61 51.78
CA LYS A 139 -30.63 -28.66 53.24
C LYS A 139 -29.54 -27.77 53.87
N LYS A 140 -29.96 -26.54 54.16
CA LYS A 140 -29.49 -25.73 55.30
C LYS A 140 -29.57 -26.52 56.63
N SER A 141 -28.41 -26.86 57.21
CA SER A 141 -28.29 -27.15 58.65
C SER A 141 -27.24 -26.23 59.27
N ALA A 142 -27.37 -25.90 60.55
CA ALA A 142 -26.55 -24.90 61.21
C ALA A 142 -25.75 -25.51 62.37
N THR A 143 -24.43 -25.36 62.32
CA THR A 143 -23.50 -25.30 63.46
C THR A 143 -22.23 -24.63 62.92
N GLY A 144 -21.72 -23.62 63.60
CA GLY A 144 -20.51 -22.91 63.19
C GLY A 144 -19.35 -23.14 64.16
N GLN A 145 -18.14 -22.83 63.73
CA GLN A 145 -17.04 -22.40 64.62
C GLN A 145 -15.95 -21.68 63.82
N SER A 146 -15.17 -20.85 64.51
CA SER A 146 -14.20 -19.94 63.90
C SER A 146 -12.92 -20.64 63.46
N ALA A 147 -12.36 -20.21 62.32
CA ALA A 147 -10.99 -20.52 61.91
C ALA A 147 -10.29 -19.22 61.50
N VAL A 148 -9.26 -18.82 62.25
CA VAL A 148 -8.43 -17.64 61.93
C VAL A 148 -7.41 -18.03 60.86
N THR A 149 -7.64 -17.62 59.62
CA THR A 149 -6.73 -17.90 58.51
C THR A 149 -5.73 -16.76 58.33
N SER A 150 -4.53 -16.93 58.89
CA SER A 150 -3.41 -15.99 58.78
C SER A 150 -2.90 -15.90 57.33
N LYS A 151 -3.33 -14.87 56.60
CA LYS A 151 -2.86 -14.57 55.24
C LYS A 151 -1.55 -13.78 55.29
N THR A 152 -0.41 -14.44 55.09
CA THR A 152 0.86 -13.77 54.83
C THR A 152 0.79 -13.05 53.46
N PRO A 153 1.15 -11.75 53.38
CA PRO A 153 1.13 -11.02 52.13
C PRO A 153 2.36 -11.37 51.28
N ARG A 154 2.25 -12.41 50.44
CA ARG A 154 3.32 -12.81 49.50
C ARG A 154 3.53 -11.70 48.45
N SER A 155 4.44 -10.78 48.73
CA SER A 155 4.70 -9.55 47.98
C SER A 155 5.44 -9.82 46.67
N SER A 156 4.77 -10.45 45.70
CA SER A 156 5.26 -10.49 44.32
C SER A 156 5.15 -9.10 43.70
N SER A 157 6.28 -8.39 43.64
CA SER A 157 6.44 -7.11 42.97
C SER A 157 6.42 -7.28 41.45
N VAL A 158 5.30 -7.80 40.92
CA VAL A 158 5.03 -7.89 39.49
C VAL A 158 4.99 -6.47 38.95
N THR A 159 6.07 -6.07 38.28
CA THR A 159 6.17 -4.81 37.58
C THR A 159 5.03 -4.75 36.56
N LYS A 160 4.01 -3.94 36.86
CA LYS A 160 2.86 -3.72 35.98
C LYS A 160 3.36 -3.01 34.73
N SER A 161 3.82 -3.79 33.75
CA SER A 161 4.16 -3.30 32.42
C SER A 161 2.88 -2.71 31.84
N HIS A 162 2.77 -1.38 31.89
CA HIS A 162 1.63 -0.63 31.37
C HIS A 162 1.66 -0.69 29.84
N SER A 163 1.23 -1.81 29.28
CA SER A 163 0.90 -1.94 27.87
C SER A 163 -0.31 -1.05 27.60
N GLY A 164 -0.05 0.24 27.33
CA GLY A 164 -1.05 1.28 27.10
C GLY A 164 -1.86 1.03 25.84
N ALA A 165 -2.84 0.13 25.93
CA ALA A 165 -3.91 0.01 24.96
C ALA A 165 -4.74 1.30 25.04
N ILE A 166 -4.75 2.07 23.96
CA ILE A 166 -5.50 3.32 23.91
C ILE A 166 -6.98 2.94 23.79
N ARG A 167 -7.72 3.12 24.88
CA ARG A 167 -9.18 2.94 24.93
C ARG A 167 -9.85 4.19 24.41
N VAL A 168 -10.34 4.14 23.17
CA VAL A 168 -11.16 5.20 22.59
C VAL A 168 -12.63 4.83 22.81
N ASN A 169 -13.31 5.58 23.67
CA ASN A 169 -14.75 5.45 23.83
C ASN A 169 -15.43 6.09 22.62
N THR A 170 -16.00 5.26 21.74
CA THR A 170 -16.81 5.70 20.59
C THR A 170 -18.29 5.49 20.88
N CYS A 171 -19.17 6.08 20.07
CA CYS A 171 -20.63 5.89 20.19
C CYS A 171 -21.08 4.42 20.06
N PHE A 172 -20.22 3.53 19.55
CA PHE A 172 -20.46 2.10 19.39
C PHE A 172 -19.69 1.23 20.41
N GLY A 173 -19.07 1.85 21.43
CA GLY A 173 -18.39 1.17 22.53
C GLY A 173 -16.91 1.51 22.67
N VAL A 174 -16.25 0.81 23.61
CA VAL A 174 -14.84 1.01 23.96
C VAL A 174 -13.93 0.27 22.97
N LEU A 175 -13.30 1.02 22.07
CA LEU A 175 -12.35 0.49 21.11
C LEU A 175 -10.95 0.43 21.74
N GLU A 176 -10.47 -0.79 22.04
CA GLU A 176 -9.05 -1.00 22.36
C GLU A 176 -8.20 -0.99 21.09
N LEU A 177 -7.58 0.18 20.87
CA LEU A 177 -6.60 0.41 19.83
C LEU A 177 -5.19 0.13 20.39
N SER A 178 -4.67 -1.04 20.04
CA SER A 178 -3.22 -1.28 20.06
C SER A 178 -2.54 -0.30 19.11
N TRP A 179 -1.38 0.23 19.46
CA TRP A 179 -0.60 1.16 18.62
C TRP A 179 -0.44 0.70 17.16
N LEU A 180 -0.34 -0.61 16.90
CA LEU A 180 -0.31 -1.16 15.53
C LEU A 180 -1.59 -0.85 14.72
N LYS A 181 -2.76 -0.89 15.36
CA LYS A 181 -4.04 -0.45 14.73
C LYS A 181 -4.03 1.05 14.49
N VAL A 182 -3.45 1.84 15.39
CA VAL A 182 -3.34 3.30 15.24
C VAL A 182 -2.45 3.67 14.05
N PHE A 183 -1.26 3.07 13.92
CA PHE A 183 -0.39 3.27 12.75
C PHE A 183 -1.02 2.78 11.45
N SER A 184 -1.70 1.63 11.45
CA SER A 184 -2.43 1.10 10.29
C SER A 184 -3.55 2.04 9.85
N LEU A 185 -4.37 2.54 10.80
CA LEU A 185 -5.44 3.50 10.53
C LEU A 185 -4.89 4.85 10.07
N LEU A 186 -3.82 5.37 10.70
CA LEU A 186 -3.16 6.60 10.28
C LEU A 186 -2.63 6.50 8.85
N SER A 187 -1.97 5.39 8.48
CA SER A 187 -1.54 5.17 7.11
C SER A 187 -2.72 5.11 6.14
N LEU A 188 -3.83 4.47 6.52
CA LEU A 188 -5.03 4.42 5.69
C LEU A 188 -5.65 5.82 5.51
N THR A 189 -5.65 6.66 6.54
CA THR A 189 -6.07 8.07 6.44
C THR A 189 -5.15 8.91 5.55
N VAL A 190 -3.83 8.76 5.65
CA VAL A 190 -2.86 9.45 4.77
C VAL A 190 -3.06 9.02 3.31
N ASN A 191 -3.22 7.70 3.06
CA ASN A 191 -3.46 7.17 1.73
C ASN A 191 -4.79 7.71 1.15
N LEU A 192 -5.86 7.75 1.96
CA LEU A 192 -7.15 8.31 1.56
C LEU A 192 -7.05 9.81 1.19
N LEU A 193 -6.34 10.61 2.00
CA LEU A 193 -6.08 12.01 1.69
C LEU A 193 -5.29 12.18 0.40
N ALA A 194 -4.27 11.36 0.16
CA ALA A 194 -3.49 11.38 -1.08
C ALA A 194 -4.36 11.07 -2.31
N PHE A 195 -5.24 10.06 -2.23
CA PHE A 195 -6.21 9.76 -3.30
C PHE A 195 -7.23 10.88 -3.53
N ILE A 196 -7.70 11.55 -2.47
CA ILE A 196 -8.58 12.71 -2.60
C ILE A 196 -7.86 13.86 -3.32
N THR A 197 -6.64 14.21 -2.92
CA THR A 197 -5.85 15.26 -3.59
C THR A 197 -5.54 14.91 -5.05
N LEU A 198 -5.25 13.65 -5.35
CA LEU A 198 -5.04 13.17 -6.72
C LEU A 198 -6.31 13.34 -7.56
N ALA A 199 -7.46 12.93 -7.03
CA ALA A 199 -8.75 13.08 -7.72
C ALA A 199 -9.08 14.56 -7.97
N THR A 200 -8.84 15.45 -7.00
CA THR A 200 -9.01 16.90 -7.17
C THR A 200 -8.09 17.45 -8.26
N LEU A 201 -6.81 17.06 -8.30
CA LEU A 201 -5.87 17.50 -9.35
C LEU A 201 -6.31 17.02 -10.74
N ILE A 202 -6.75 15.77 -10.88
CA ILE A 202 -7.27 15.22 -12.13
C ILE A 202 -8.52 15.97 -12.60
N ILE A 203 -9.46 16.28 -11.69
CA ILE A 203 -10.67 17.05 -12.01
C ILE A 203 -10.31 18.47 -12.45
N VAL A 204 -9.43 19.17 -11.73
CA VAL A 204 -8.99 20.53 -12.09
C VAL A 204 -8.24 20.55 -13.43
N GLY A 205 -7.36 19.57 -13.68
CA GLY A 205 -6.68 19.41 -14.95
C GLY A 205 -7.64 19.17 -16.11
N TYR A 206 -8.57 18.22 -15.95
CA TYR A 206 -9.58 17.91 -16.98
C TYR A 206 -10.51 19.09 -17.27
N VAL A 207 -11.02 19.77 -16.23
CA VAL A 207 -11.89 20.95 -16.40
C VAL A 207 -11.13 22.10 -17.05
N GLY A 208 -9.88 22.36 -16.65
CA GLY A 208 -9.02 23.37 -17.27
C GLY A 208 -8.72 23.06 -18.73
N GLN A 209 -8.30 21.83 -19.04
CA GLN A 209 -8.04 21.39 -20.42
C GLN A 209 -9.30 21.49 -21.30
N ASN A 210 -10.45 20.99 -20.82
CA ASN A 210 -11.72 21.06 -21.54
C ASN A 210 -12.19 22.52 -21.73
N TYR A 211 -11.91 23.42 -20.79
CA TYR A 211 -12.15 24.85 -20.94
C TYR A 211 -11.24 25.46 -22.02
N PHE A 212 -9.93 25.18 -22.02
CA PHE A 212 -9.03 25.69 -23.05
C PHE A 212 -9.37 25.13 -24.44
N SER A 213 -9.63 23.83 -24.57
CA SER A 213 -10.10 23.23 -25.83
C SER A 213 -11.39 23.90 -26.31
N ARG A 214 -12.44 24.01 -25.49
CA ARG A 214 -13.73 24.57 -25.96
C ARG A 214 -13.68 26.04 -26.39
N ASN A 215 -12.73 26.82 -25.87
CA ASN A 215 -12.62 28.25 -26.20
C ASN A 215 -11.58 28.53 -27.30
N PHE A 216 -10.60 27.65 -27.52
CA PHE A 216 -9.46 27.88 -28.44
C PHE A 216 -9.21 26.77 -29.47
N ASP A 217 -10.01 25.69 -29.48
CA ASP A 217 -10.06 24.77 -30.61
C ASP A 217 -10.58 25.50 -31.86
N GLY A 218 -10.04 25.13 -33.03
CA GLY A 218 -10.23 25.86 -34.28
C GLY A 218 -9.49 27.21 -34.41
N LEU A 219 -8.83 27.74 -33.37
CA LEU A 219 -7.95 28.92 -33.55
C LEU A 219 -6.61 28.51 -34.15
N ASP A 220 -6.52 28.65 -35.47
CA ASP A 220 -5.27 28.49 -36.19
C ASP A 220 -4.34 29.71 -36.03
N THR A 221 -3.19 29.48 -35.40
CA THR A 221 -2.11 30.47 -35.24
C THR A 221 -1.45 30.88 -36.55
N SER A 222 -1.71 30.19 -37.67
CA SER A 222 -1.11 30.48 -38.99
C SER A 222 -1.65 31.76 -39.65
N THR A 223 -2.45 32.56 -38.96
CA THR A 223 -2.97 33.86 -39.45
C THR A 223 -1.88 34.80 -40.00
N SER A 224 -0.74 34.94 -39.30
CA SER A 224 0.40 35.72 -39.80
C SER A 224 1.05 35.08 -41.04
N PHE A 225 1.08 33.75 -41.12
CA PHE A 225 1.56 33.02 -42.30
C PHE A 225 0.62 33.21 -43.49
N TYR A 226 -0.71 33.18 -43.31
CA TYR A 226 -1.67 33.46 -44.37
C TYR A 226 -1.57 34.90 -44.87
N ARG A 227 -1.41 35.91 -43.98
CA ARG A 227 -1.14 37.29 -44.43
C ARG A 227 0.14 37.37 -45.27
N GLN A 228 1.23 36.74 -44.84
CA GLN A 228 2.51 36.74 -45.58
C GLN A 228 2.38 36.03 -46.93
N MET A 229 1.74 34.85 -46.98
CA MET A 229 1.53 34.08 -48.21
C MET A 229 0.56 34.77 -49.19
N MET A 230 -0.44 35.49 -48.67
CA MET A 230 -1.35 36.35 -49.45
C MET A 230 -0.58 37.50 -50.10
N VAL A 231 0.21 38.28 -49.33
CA VAL A 231 1.05 39.37 -49.83
C VAL A 231 2.07 38.87 -50.86
N ALA A 232 2.72 37.73 -50.59
CA ALA A 232 3.67 37.11 -51.50
C ALA A 232 3.01 36.61 -52.80
N SER A 233 1.80 36.04 -52.72
CA SER A 233 1.04 35.58 -53.89
C SER A 233 0.54 36.77 -54.73
N CYS A 234 0.07 37.85 -54.09
CA CYS A 234 -0.32 39.08 -54.78
C CYS A 234 0.85 39.66 -55.60
N ARG A 235 2.02 39.80 -54.98
CA ARG A 235 3.24 40.26 -55.67
C ARG A 235 3.68 39.27 -56.77
N SER A 236 3.68 37.97 -56.51
CA SER A 236 4.06 36.96 -57.51
C SER A 236 3.12 36.94 -58.73
N ALA A 237 1.85 37.31 -58.56
CA ALA A 237 0.92 37.48 -59.67
C ALA A 237 1.19 38.77 -60.46
N VAL A 238 1.45 39.89 -59.78
CA VAL A 238 1.69 41.21 -60.42
C VAL A 238 3.04 41.28 -61.15
N PHE A 239 4.10 40.76 -60.54
CA PHE A 239 5.46 40.76 -61.09
C PHE A 239 5.75 39.52 -61.98
N SER A 240 4.72 38.94 -62.60
CA SER A 240 4.78 37.73 -63.44
C SER A 240 5.42 37.93 -64.84
N ASN A 241 5.95 39.12 -65.13
CA ASN A 241 6.46 39.50 -66.46
C ASN A 241 5.46 39.28 -67.60
N PHE A 242 4.20 39.66 -67.38
CA PHE A 242 3.09 39.57 -68.34
C PHE A 242 2.64 38.13 -68.70
N ASP A 243 3.14 37.09 -68.02
CA ASP A 243 2.71 35.69 -68.22
C ASP A 243 1.30 35.46 -67.62
N PRO A 244 0.25 35.18 -68.43
CA PRO A 244 -1.12 35.02 -67.93
C PRO A 244 -1.31 33.74 -67.09
N HIS A 245 -0.55 32.69 -67.34
CA HIS A 245 -0.67 31.40 -66.64
C HIS A 245 -0.05 31.47 -65.24
N ILE A 246 1.14 32.08 -65.11
CA ILE A 246 1.75 32.39 -63.81
C ILE A 246 0.84 33.34 -63.03
N THR A 247 0.30 34.37 -63.68
CA THR A 247 -0.64 35.34 -63.09
C THR A 247 -1.88 34.67 -62.52
N ALA A 248 -2.58 33.85 -63.33
CA ALA A 248 -3.76 33.12 -62.88
C ALA A 248 -3.45 32.16 -61.72
N THR A 249 -2.31 31.46 -61.78
CA THR A 249 -1.86 30.53 -60.73
C THR A 249 -1.65 31.24 -59.38
N TYR A 250 -1.02 32.41 -59.37
CA TYR A 250 -0.79 33.18 -58.14
C TYR A 250 -2.01 33.99 -57.69
N ALA A 251 -2.88 34.43 -58.60
CA ALA A 251 -4.17 35.04 -58.26
C ALA A 251 -5.11 34.04 -57.56
N ALA A 252 -5.16 32.79 -58.02
CA ALA A 252 -5.90 31.72 -57.36
C ALA A 252 -5.35 31.40 -55.95
N LYS A 253 -4.02 31.40 -55.78
CA LYS A 253 -3.37 31.28 -54.45
C LYS A 253 -3.70 32.46 -53.55
N PHE A 254 -3.65 33.70 -54.07
CA PHE A 254 -4.04 34.90 -53.33
C PHE A 254 -5.48 34.75 -52.81
N ALA A 255 -6.45 34.43 -53.66
CA ALA A 255 -7.85 34.28 -53.25
C ALA A 255 -8.03 33.24 -52.13
N ASN A 256 -7.34 32.10 -52.21
CA ASN A 256 -7.38 31.05 -51.18
C ASN A 256 -6.77 31.52 -49.85
N TYR A 257 -5.57 32.14 -49.87
CA TYR A 257 -4.96 32.69 -48.65
C TYR A 257 -5.75 33.88 -48.07
N THR A 258 -6.41 34.69 -48.90
CA THR A 258 -7.34 35.74 -48.46
C THR A 258 -8.52 35.14 -47.72
N GLN A 259 -9.13 34.08 -48.23
CA GLN A 259 -10.23 33.39 -47.55
C GLN A 259 -9.78 32.83 -46.19
N GLN A 260 -8.65 32.10 -46.15
CA GLN A 260 -8.11 31.53 -44.91
C GLN A 260 -7.74 32.63 -43.89
N PHE A 261 -7.13 33.73 -44.33
CA PHE A 261 -6.83 34.88 -43.50
C PHE A 261 -8.09 35.52 -42.90
N LEU A 262 -9.13 35.75 -43.72
CA LEU A 262 -10.37 36.38 -43.26
C LEU A 262 -11.15 35.48 -42.29
N THR A 263 -11.27 34.18 -42.56
CA THR A 263 -11.91 33.22 -41.65
C THR A 263 -11.18 33.15 -40.30
N ASN A 264 -9.84 33.10 -40.30
CA ASN A 264 -9.09 33.12 -39.05
C ASN A 264 -9.25 34.45 -38.30
N VAL A 265 -9.27 35.59 -39.00
CA VAL A 265 -9.49 36.91 -38.39
C VAL A 265 -10.88 37.00 -37.75
N GLU A 266 -11.92 36.49 -38.40
CA GLU A 266 -13.28 36.43 -37.84
C GLU A 266 -13.32 35.61 -36.55
N VAL A 267 -12.73 34.41 -36.55
CA VAL A 267 -12.63 33.54 -35.37
C VAL A 267 -11.82 34.17 -34.24
N ILE A 268 -10.72 34.88 -34.56
CA ILE A 268 -9.94 35.64 -33.57
C ILE A 268 -10.78 36.78 -32.96
N LEU A 269 -11.49 37.55 -33.78
CA LEU A 269 -12.36 38.65 -33.32
C LEU A 269 -13.61 38.17 -32.56
N GLU A 270 -14.00 36.90 -32.69
CA GLU A 270 -15.05 36.28 -31.89
C GLU A 270 -14.56 35.90 -30.47
N LYS A 271 -13.34 35.34 -30.34
CA LYS A 271 -12.82 34.84 -29.05
C LYS A 271 -12.00 35.86 -28.25
N VAL A 272 -11.39 36.85 -28.89
CA VAL A 272 -10.56 37.84 -28.20
C VAL A 272 -11.43 38.92 -27.52
N PRO A 273 -11.10 39.37 -26.30
CA PRO A 273 -11.82 40.47 -25.65
C PRO A 273 -11.78 41.77 -26.47
N LYS A 274 -12.95 42.35 -26.73
CA LYS A 274 -13.14 43.54 -27.59
C LYS A 274 -12.29 44.76 -27.19
N ASN A 275 -11.88 44.85 -25.93
CA ASN A 275 -10.99 45.91 -25.43
C ASN A 275 -9.52 45.77 -25.88
N LEU A 276 -9.16 44.68 -26.57
CA LEU A 276 -7.86 44.49 -27.22
C LEU A 276 -7.92 44.77 -28.73
N HIS A 277 -9.11 44.93 -29.31
CA HIS A 277 -9.29 45.15 -30.74
C HIS A 277 -8.83 46.57 -31.11
N TYR A 278 -7.83 46.68 -31.99
CA TYR A 278 -7.22 47.97 -32.35
C TYR A 278 -8.25 49.02 -32.79
N TYR A 279 -9.25 48.62 -33.60
CA TYR A 279 -10.30 49.53 -34.09
C TYR A 279 -11.24 50.03 -32.98
N VAL A 280 -11.48 49.22 -31.93
CA VAL A 280 -12.28 49.62 -30.76
C VAL A 280 -11.48 50.58 -29.87
N VAL A 281 -10.20 50.28 -29.63
CA VAL A 281 -9.31 51.10 -28.80
C VAL A 281 -9.10 52.50 -29.40
N HIS A 282 -9.01 52.59 -30.73
CA HIS A 282 -8.81 53.86 -31.45
C HIS A 282 -10.10 54.47 -32.02
N ASN A 283 -11.27 53.91 -31.72
CA ASN A 283 -12.59 54.39 -32.15
C ASN A 283 -12.68 54.67 -33.68
N MET A 284 -12.36 53.66 -34.50
CA MET A 284 -12.34 53.70 -35.96
C MET A 284 -13.13 52.54 -36.58
N SER A 285 -13.52 52.65 -37.86
CA SER A 285 -14.13 51.53 -38.59
C SER A 285 -13.10 50.42 -38.88
N ILE A 286 -13.58 49.20 -39.11
CA ILE A 286 -12.75 48.10 -39.64
C ILE A 286 -12.26 48.45 -41.05
N ASP A 287 -13.09 49.10 -41.88
CA ASP A 287 -12.71 49.60 -43.20
C ASP A 287 -11.64 50.70 -43.15
N ASP A 288 -11.49 51.36 -42.00
CA ASP A 288 -10.50 52.41 -41.81
C ASP A 288 -9.10 51.91 -41.49
N LEU A 289 -8.96 50.64 -41.10
CA LEU A 289 -7.69 49.98 -40.80
C LEU A 289 -6.76 49.99 -42.03
N ARG A 290 -5.47 50.27 -41.79
CA ARG A 290 -4.40 50.19 -42.80
C ARG A 290 -4.33 48.81 -43.43
N THR A 291 -4.54 47.75 -42.65
CA THR A 291 -4.59 46.35 -43.09
C THR A 291 -5.75 46.06 -44.05
N ALA A 292 -6.93 46.66 -43.81
CA ALA A 292 -8.10 46.53 -44.69
C ALA A 292 -7.89 47.32 -45.98
N LYS A 293 -7.36 48.54 -45.87
CA LYS A 293 -6.96 49.38 -47.01
C LYS A 293 -5.87 48.71 -47.86
N ALA A 294 -4.91 48.00 -47.25
CA ALA A 294 -3.92 47.18 -47.96
C ALA A 294 -4.57 46.04 -48.74
N LEU A 295 -5.51 45.31 -48.13
CA LEU A 295 -6.24 44.21 -48.79
C LEU A 295 -7.08 44.72 -49.99
N GLY A 296 -7.73 45.88 -49.86
CA GLY A 296 -8.45 46.52 -50.98
C GLY A 296 -7.53 46.91 -52.14
N ILE A 297 -6.31 47.37 -51.84
CA ILE A 297 -5.27 47.65 -52.86
C ILE A 297 -4.80 46.35 -53.53
N GLU A 298 -4.57 45.29 -52.76
CA GLU A 298 -4.10 43.99 -53.27
C GLU A 298 -5.14 43.32 -54.17
N THR A 299 -6.42 43.31 -53.77
CA THR A 299 -7.52 42.82 -54.62
C THR A 299 -7.62 43.62 -55.92
N LYS A 300 -7.54 44.96 -55.85
CA LYS A 300 -7.58 45.81 -57.05
C LYS A 300 -6.37 45.61 -57.97
N ALA A 301 -5.19 45.30 -57.42
CA ALA A 301 -4.03 44.93 -58.22
C ALA A 301 -4.28 43.60 -58.96
N ILE A 302 -4.92 42.62 -58.31
CA ILE A 302 -5.31 41.33 -58.93
C ILE A 302 -6.36 41.52 -60.04
N GLU A 303 -7.36 42.38 -59.84
CA GLU A 303 -8.34 42.74 -60.88
C GLU A 303 -7.67 43.38 -62.11
N LEU A 304 -6.71 44.29 -61.89
CA LEU A 304 -5.99 44.98 -62.95
C LEU A 304 -5.15 44.01 -63.81
N ILE A 305 -4.43 43.06 -63.20
CA ILE A 305 -3.60 42.11 -63.95
C ILE A 305 -4.40 41.00 -64.63
N ILE A 306 -5.53 40.56 -64.06
CA ILE A 306 -6.49 39.70 -64.75
C ILE A 306 -7.05 40.42 -65.98
N SER A 307 -7.22 41.74 -65.90
CA SER A 307 -7.57 42.62 -67.03
C SER A 307 -6.39 42.96 -67.96
N GLY A 308 -5.21 42.36 -67.77
CA GLY A 308 -4.00 42.59 -68.58
C GLY A 308 -3.22 43.88 -68.28
N ASN A 309 -3.65 44.70 -67.33
CA ASN A 309 -3.07 46.03 -67.01
C ASN A 309 -1.90 45.96 -66.01
N TYR A 310 -0.93 45.08 -66.27
CA TYR A 310 0.23 44.79 -65.39
C TYR A 310 0.96 46.04 -64.89
N THR A 311 1.27 46.99 -65.76
CA THR A 311 1.99 48.23 -65.39
C THR A 311 1.26 49.05 -64.32
N ILE A 312 -0.08 49.06 -64.34
CA ILE A 312 -0.90 49.78 -63.35
C ILE A 312 -0.95 49.00 -62.03
N GLY A 313 -1.12 47.68 -62.08
CA GLY A 313 -1.05 46.82 -60.90
C GLY A 313 0.30 46.88 -60.19
N MET A 314 1.40 46.95 -60.97
CA MET A 314 2.76 47.10 -60.46
C MET A 314 2.97 48.46 -59.78
N ALA A 315 2.64 49.57 -60.45
CA ALA A 315 2.74 50.91 -59.87
C ALA A 315 1.87 51.07 -58.60
N LEU A 316 0.74 50.38 -58.54
CA LEU A 316 -0.14 50.35 -57.38
C LEU A 316 0.51 49.64 -56.17
N LEU A 317 1.12 48.47 -56.36
CA LEU A 317 1.87 47.75 -55.30
C LEU A 317 3.25 48.36 -54.98
N GLU A 318 3.83 49.16 -55.86
CA GLU A 318 5.07 49.89 -55.56
C GLU A 318 4.84 51.22 -54.83
N SER A 319 3.60 51.70 -54.79
CA SER A 319 3.23 52.98 -54.18
C SER A 319 3.63 53.08 -52.69
N SER A 320 4.01 54.29 -52.26
CA SER A 320 4.27 54.61 -50.86
C SER A 320 3.03 54.41 -49.97
N TYR A 321 1.84 54.68 -50.52
CA TYR A 321 0.57 54.46 -49.83
C TYR A 321 0.31 52.97 -49.54
N TYR A 322 0.52 52.08 -50.52
CA TYR A 322 0.40 50.64 -50.27
C TYR A 322 1.39 50.16 -49.20
N LYS A 323 2.64 50.60 -49.25
CA LYS A 323 3.67 50.24 -48.24
C LYS A 323 3.23 50.67 -46.84
N TYR A 324 2.80 51.93 -46.67
CA TYR A 324 2.24 52.43 -45.42
C TYR A 324 1.02 51.63 -44.93
N CYS A 325 0.11 51.25 -45.83
CA CYS A 325 -1.04 50.41 -45.49
C CYS A 325 -0.62 48.98 -45.07
N LEU A 326 0.35 48.39 -45.75
CA LEU A 326 0.84 47.04 -45.49
C LEU A 326 1.50 46.90 -44.12
N ASP A 327 2.31 47.88 -43.72
CA ASP A 327 2.98 47.91 -42.40
C ASP A 327 1.95 47.92 -41.25
N GLY A 328 0.73 48.40 -41.51
CA GLY A 328 -0.37 48.42 -40.55
C GLY A 328 -0.74 47.05 -39.97
N TYR A 329 -0.48 45.94 -40.69
CA TYR A 329 -0.74 44.60 -40.16
C TYR A 329 0.01 44.32 -38.84
N VAL A 330 1.25 44.82 -38.73
CA VAL A 330 2.11 44.62 -37.54
C VAL A 330 1.63 45.43 -36.34
N GLU A 331 0.98 46.58 -36.59
CA GLU A 331 0.45 47.47 -35.55
C GLU A 331 -0.99 47.08 -35.13
N GLU A 332 -1.82 46.68 -36.10
CA GLU A 332 -3.27 46.53 -35.92
C GLU A 332 -3.71 45.10 -35.57
N PHE A 333 -3.05 44.08 -36.13
CA PHE A 333 -3.50 42.68 -36.06
C PHE A 333 -2.49 41.72 -35.42
N GLN A 334 -1.18 41.92 -35.59
CA GLN A 334 -0.18 41.05 -34.96
C GLN A 334 -0.35 40.95 -33.42
N PRO A 335 -0.68 42.01 -32.66
CA PRO A 335 -0.93 41.89 -31.22
C PRO A 335 -2.10 40.97 -30.84
N LEU A 336 -3.11 40.81 -31.72
CA LEU A 336 -4.22 39.88 -31.51
C LEU A 336 -3.76 38.42 -31.70
N VAL A 337 -2.91 38.18 -32.71
CA VAL A 337 -2.31 36.85 -32.97
C VAL A 337 -1.35 36.47 -31.84
N ASP A 338 -0.53 37.42 -31.37
CA ASP A 338 0.42 37.21 -30.27
C ASP A 338 -0.31 36.91 -28.96
N TYR A 339 -1.45 37.58 -28.68
CA TYR A 339 -2.31 37.30 -27.53
C TYR A 339 -2.91 35.88 -27.58
N VAL A 340 -3.42 35.46 -28.74
CA VAL A 340 -3.91 34.09 -28.97
C VAL A 340 -2.80 33.05 -28.77
N LEU A 341 -1.62 33.29 -29.34
CA LEU A 341 -0.46 32.40 -29.23
C LEU A 341 0.06 32.31 -27.78
N ALA A 342 0.05 33.42 -27.03
CA ALA A 342 0.38 33.43 -25.61
C ALA A 342 -0.60 32.60 -24.78
N ILE A 343 -1.92 32.67 -25.06
CA ILE A 343 -2.92 31.85 -24.37
C ILE A 343 -2.78 30.36 -24.75
N GLN A 344 -2.56 30.03 -26.02
CA GLN A 344 -2.35 28.64 -26.42
C GLN A 344 -1.09 28.03 -25.78
N ASN A 345 -0.02 28.81 -25.61
CA ASN A 345 1.18 28.35 -24.92
C ASN A 345 0.93 28.22 -23.41
N PHE A 346 0.26 29.20 -22.78
CA PHE A 346 -0.17 29.08 -21.39
C PHE A 346 -1.05 27.84 -21.12
N ALA A 347 -1.93 27.47 -22.05
CA ALA A 347 -2.74 26.25 -21.94
C ALA A 347 -1.91 24.96 -22.02
N LYS A 348 -0.90 24.91 -22.90
CA LYS A 348 0.05 23.77 -23.01
C LYS A 348 0.92 23.66 -21.76
N ASP A 349 1.42 24.79 -21.26
CA ASP A 349 2.25 24.85 -20.06
C ASP A 349 1.45 24.50 -18.81
N PHE A 350 0.22 25.00 -18.68
CA PHE A 350 -0.71 24.65 -17.59
C PHE A 350 -0.97 23.14 -17.54
N ASN A 351 -1.27 22.51 -18.68
CA ASN A 351 -1.47 21.05 -18.75
C ASN A 351 -0.19 20.29 -18.32
N THR A 352 0.96 20.72 -18.82
CA THR A 352 2.28 20.15 -18.47
C THR A 352 2.55 20.25 -16.96
N VAL A 353 2.30 21.41 -16.35
CA VAL A 353 2.46 21.65 -14.91
C VAL A 353 1.50 20.77 -14.09
N VAL A 354 0.22 20.67 -14.46
CA VAL A 354 -0.75 19.82 -13.74
C VAL A 354 -0.38 18.34 -13.81
N ILE A 355 0.08 17.86 -14.97
CA ILE A 355 0.58 16.48 -15.14
C ILE A 355 1.83 16.25 -14.28
N THR A 356 2.79 17.17 -14.27
CA THR A 356 4.00 17.06 -13.44
C THR A 356 3.70 17.06 -11.95
N ILE A 357 2.82 17.95 -11.47
CA ILE A 357 2.38 17.97 -10.06
C ILE A 357 1.68 16.65 -9.70
N SER A 358 0.82 16.13 -10.57
CA SER A 358 0.13 14.85 -10.35
C SER A 358 1.11 13.68 -10.26
N LEU A 359 2.14 13.64 -11.11
CA LEU A 359 3.20 12.63 -11.06
C LEU A 359 4.02 12.70 -9.76
N ILE A 360 4.35 13.90 -9.28
CA ILE A 360 5.05 14.10 -8.00
C ILE A 360 4.20 13.59 -6.83
N VAL A 361 2.88 13.86 -6.82
CA VAL A 361 1.96 13.36 -5.79
C VAL A 361 1.85 11.82 -5.82
N ILE A 362 1.83 11.20 -6.99
CA ILE A 362 1.85 9.73 -7.13
C ILE A 362 3.13 9.14 -6.54
N LEU A 363 4.30 9.69 -6.90
CA LEU A 363 5.60 9.21 -6.42
C LEU A 363 5.74 9.36 -4.90
N ALA A 364 5.36 10.53 -4.35
CA ALA A 364 5.35 10.77 -2.91
C ALA A 364 4.40 9.82 -2.17
N SER A 365 3.23 9.54 -2.73
CA SER A 365 2.28 8.56 -2.19
C SER A 365 2.89 7.15 -2.13
N ILE A 366 3.48 6.66 -3.23
CA ILE A 366 4.11 5.34 -3.28
C ILE A 366 5.23 5.19 -2.24
N ILE A 367 6.07 6.23 -2.07
CA ILE A 367 7.16 6.27 -1.09
C ILE A 367 6.66 6.15 0.36
N VAL A 368 5.43 6.61 0.66
CA VAL A 368 4.81 6.47 2.00
C VAL A 368 4.06 5.14 2.13
N VAL A 369 3.26 4.77 1.11
CA VAL A 369 2.36 3.60 1.12
C VAL A 369 3.13 2.28 1.25
N VAL A 370 4.20 2.09 0.46
CA VAL A 370 4.88 0.79 0.40
C VAL A 370 5.59 0.44 1.71
N PRO A 371 6.38 1.35 2.34
CA PRO A 371 6.99 1.06 3.65
C PRO A 371 5.98 0.85 4.77
N THR A 372 4.85 1.57 4.83
CA THR A 372 3.85 1.36 5.90
C THR A 372 3.14 0.02 5.77
N VAL A 373 2.81 -0.40 4.53
CA VAL A 373 2.24 -1.74 4.27
C VAL A 373 3.24 -2.83 4.68
N LEU A 374 4.49 -2.76 4.23
CA LEU A 374 5.53 -3.73 4.60
C LEU A 374 5.78 -3.79 6.11
N ALA A 375 5.84 -2.62 6.78
CA ALA A 375 5.98 -2.55 8.23
C ALA A 375 4.78 -3.18 8.95
N SER A 376 3.55 -2.96 8.48
CA SER A 376 2.34 -3.54 9.07
C SER A 376 2.34 -5.07 9.00
N ILE A 377 2.75 -5.64 7.86
CA ILE A 377 2.87 -7.09 7.65
C ILE A 377 3.95 -7.67 8.57
N ALA A 378 5.15 -7.07 8.59
CA ALA A 378 6.26 -7.51 9.44
C ALA A 378 5.92 -7.44 10.94
N MET A 379 5.15 -6.43 11.36
CA MET A 379 4.67 -6.30 12.74
C MET A 379 3.57 -7.31 13.08
N SER A 380 2.67 -7.65 12.15
CA SER A 380 1.69 -8.73 12.36
C SER A 380 2.40 -10.07 12.55
N LEU A 381 3.29 -10.45 11.61
CA LEU A 381 4.04 -11.72 11.68
C LEU A 381 4.84 -11.85 13.00
N LYS A 382 5.48 -10.76 13.46
CA LYS A 382 6.14 -10.72 14.77
C LYS A 382 5.16 -10.92 15.93
N LYS A 383 4.00 -10.25 15.91
CA LYS A 383 2.95 -10.40 16.93
C LYS A 383 2.38 -11.81 16.97
N ASP A 384 2.14 -12.42 15.82
CA ASP A 384 1.59 -13.77 15.71
C ASP A 384 2.60 -14.82 16.19
N SER A 385 3.90 -14.61 15.97
CA SER A 385 4.95 -15.45 16.59
C SER A 385 4.94 -15.38 18.13
N SER A 386 4.66 -14.20 18.72
CA SER A 386 4.55 -14.02 20.17
C SER A 386 3.28 -14.66 20.72
N ASN A 387 2.15 -14.49 20.04
CA ASN A 387 0.88 -15.12 20.39
C ASN A 387 0.99 -16.65 20.32
N ASN A 388 1.63 -17.21 19.29
CA ASN A 388 1.85 -18.65 19.16
C ASN A 388 2.75 -19.20 20.28
N LYS A 389 3.76 -18.45 20.75
CA LYS A 389 4.53 -18.84 21.95
C LYS A 389 3.65 -18.88 23.20
N LYS A 390 2.82 -17.85 23.43
CA LYS A 390 1.87 -17.82 24.57
C LYS A 390 0.83 -18.94 24.50
N ILE A 391 0.29 -19.24 23.31
CA ILE A 391 -0.66 -20.34 23.11
C ILE A 391 0.00 -21.69 23.39
N LYS A 392 1.26 -21.91 22.96
CA LYS A 392 2.02 -23.12 23.33
C LYS A 392 2.22 -23.23 24.84
N GLN A 393 2.58 -22.14 25.52
CA GLN A 393 2.73 -22.10 26.99
C GLN A 393 1.41 -22.42 27.72
N ILE A 394 0.28 -21.83 27.30
CA ILE A 394 -1.04 -22.10 27.90
C ILE A 394 -1.45 -23.56 27.69
N LYS A 395 -1.20 -24.14 26.51
CA LYS A 395 -1.50 -25.56 26.25
C LYS A 395 -0.56 -26.50 27.04
N ALA A 396 0.71 -26.14 27.22
CA ALA A 396 1.65 -26.87 28.08
C ALA A 396 1.19 -26.87 29.54
N LEU A 397 0.72 -25.73 30.07
CA LEU A 397 0.15 -25.64 31.41
C LEU A 397 -1.08 -26.55 31.59
N MET A 398 -1.97 -26.63 30.57
CA MET A 398 -3.08 -27.60 30.59
C MET A 398 -2.64 -29.07 30.64
N LEU A 399 -1.47 -29.41 30.08
CA LEU A 399 -0.92 -30.76 30.16
C LEU A 399 -0.36 -31.03 31.57
N ILE A 400 0.37 -30.07 32.16
CA ILE A 400 0.86 -30.15 33.55
C ILE A 400 -0.32 -30.33 34.53
N ASP A 401 -1.41 -29.58 34.36
CA ASP A 401 -2.63 -29.77 35.18
C ASP A 401 -3.29 -31.15 34.97
N THR A 402 -3.17 -31.74 33.79
CA THR A 402 -3.66 -33.11 33.50
C THR A 402 -2.78 -34.18 34.15
N MET A 403 -1.48 -33.93 34.29
CA MET A 403 -0.55 -34.79 35.03
C MET A 403 -0.77 -34.69 36.56
N ARG A 404 -1.14 -33.50 37.06
CA ARG A 404 -1.38 -33.24 38.48
C ARG A 404 -2.58 -34.02 39.04
N ASP A 405 -3.70 -34.15 38.32
CA ASP A 405 -4.77 -35.08 38.72
C ASP A 405 -4.36 -36.53 38.40
N THR A 406 -4.20 -37.34 39.46
CA THR A 406 -3.86 -38.77 39.35
C THR A 406 -4.89 -39.58 38.55
N LYS A 407 -6.16 -39.16 38.47
CA LYS A 407 -7.18 -39.84 37.66
C LYS A 407 -7.01 -39.56 36.17
N THR A 408 -6.84 -38.30 35.75
CA THR A 408 -6.53 -37.99 34.35
C THR A 408 -5.14 -38.45 33.94
N ARG A 409 -4.13 -38.34 34.82
CA ARG A 409 -2.76 -38.87 34.59
C ARG A 409 -2.77 -40.35 34.23
N ASN A 410 -3.50 -41.17 34.99
CA ASN A 410 -3.63 -42.60 34.68
C ASN A 410 -4.38 -42.89 33.36
N GLN A 411 -5.37 -42.06 33.00
CA GLN A 411 -6.03 -42.17 31.68
C GLN A 411 -5.10 -41.76 30.55
N PHE A 412 -4.28 -40.72 30.74
CA PHE A 412 -3.30 -40.24 29.77
C PHE A 412 -2.12 -41.22 29.62
N LYS A 413 -1.63 -41.83 30.69
CA LYS A 413 -0.61 -42.91 30.69
C LYS A 413 -1.04 -44.08 29.80
N ASN A 414 -2.29 -44.52 29.96
CA ASN A 414 -2.87 -45.58 29.14
C ASN A 414 -3.05 -45.17 27.67
N TYR A 415 -3.33 -43.89 27.38
CA TYR A 415 -3.40 -43.36 26.02
C TYR A 415 -2.02 -43.25 25.36
N CYS A 416 -1.01 -42.73 26.07
CA CYS A 416 0.38 -42.66 25.60
C CYS A 416 0.97 -44.05 25.32
N LYS A 417 0.55 -45.09 26.06
CA LYS A 417 0.89 -46.49 25.77
C LYS A 417 0.27 -47.02 24.46
N GLN A 418 -0.89 -46.50 24.04
CA GLN A 418 -1.50 -46.83 22.74
C GLN A 418 -0.82 -46.06 21.60
N GLU A 419 -0.44 -44.81 21.86
CA GLU A 419 0.25 -43.90 20.93
C GLU A 419 1.78 -44.04 20.93
N LEU A 420 2.32 -45.16 21.43
CA LEU A 420 3.76 -45.47 21.53
C LEU A 420 4.65 -44.30 22.03
N SER A 421 4.11 -43.50 22.95
CA SER A 421 4.74 -42.29 23.51
C SER A 421 4.82 -42.37 25.04
N LEU A 422 4.99 -43.58 25.56
CA LEU A 422 5.03 -43.89 26.99
C LEU A 422 6.28 -43.33 27.68
N ASP A 423 7.40 -43.22 26.97
CA ASP A 423 8.68 -42.76 27.53
C ASP A 423 8.69 -41.24 27.74
N ASN A 424 8.18 -40.49 26.76
CA ASN A 424 7.84 -39.07 26.88
C ASN A 424 6.92 -38.80 28.09
N PHE A 425 5.89 -39.62 28.28
CA PHE A 425 5.02 -39.55 29.46
C PHE A 425 5.80 -39.85 30.75
N SER A 426 6.65 -40.87 30.74
CA SER A 426 7.35 -41.39 31.93
C SER A 426 8.42 -40.41 32.43
N LEU A 427 9.06 -39.67 31.53
CA LEU A 427 9.90 -38.53 31.89
C LEU A 427 9.11 -37.45 32.65
N LEU A 428 7.92 -37.05 32.16
CA LEU A 428 7.07 -36.08 32.86
C LEU A 428 6.60 -36.61 34.22
N ASP A 429 6.29 -37.90 34.33
CA ASP A 429 5.93 -38.59 35.58
C ASP A 429 7.08 -38.49 36.60
N LYS A 430 8.32 -38.77 36.18
CA LYS A 430 9.54 -38.68 36.99
C LYS A 430 9.92 -37.24 37.38
N ILE A 431 9.78 -36.28 36.47
CA ILE A 431 10.01 -34.85 36.78
C ILE A 431 9.00 -34.37 37.83
N ASN A 432 7.73 -34.80 37.73
CA ASN A 432 6.73 -34.52 38.77
C ASN A 432 7.14 -35.14 40.12
N ASP A 433 7.63 -36.38 40.15
CA ASP A 433 8.10 -37.02 41.39
C ASP A 433 9.31 -36.26 42.00
N TYR A 434 10.26 -35.79 41.18
CA TYR A 434 11.35 -34.90 41.63
C TYR A 434 10.81 -33.58 42.22
N LYS A 435 9.80 -32.96 41.59
CA LYS A 435 9.18 -31.73 42.10
C LYS A 435 8.47 -31.94 43.43
N VAL A 436 7.79 -33.08 43.63
CA VAL A 436 7.20 -33.45 44.93
C VAL A 436 8.27 -33.65 46.02
N LEU A 437 9.47 -34.14 45.67
CA LEU A 437 10.59 -34.15 46.61
C LEU A 437 11.18 -32.76 46.87
N CYS A 438 11.13 -31.83 45.90
CA CYS A 438 11.52 -30.44 46.11
C CYS A 438 10.57 -29.70 47.06
N GLU A 439 9.26 -29.76 46.81
CA GLU A 439 8.23 -29.21 47.70
C GLU A 439 8.39 -29.75 49.13
N ARG A 440 8.65 -31.06 49.27
CA ARG A 440 8.91 -31.69 50.57
C ARG A 440 10.24 -31.28 51.21
N SER A 441 11.29 -31.04 50.43
CA SER A 441 12.56 -30.51 50.95
C SER A 441 12.35 -29.10 51.51
N PHE A 442 11.67 -28.25 50.75
CA PHE A 442 11.31 -26.88 51.16
C PHE A 442 10.46 -26.87 52.45
N ASP A 443 9.43 -27.71 52.54
CA ASP A 443 8.62 -27.88 53.77
C ASP A 443 9.47 -28.27 55.00
N ILE A 444 10.50 -29.10 54.81
CA ILE A 444 11.44 -29.50 55.88
C ILE A 444 12.38 -28.34 56.23
N GLN A 445 12.92 -27.62 55.25
CA GLN A 445 13.81 -26.47 55.47
C GLN A 445 13.10 -25.35 56.23
N VAL A 446 11.87 -24.99 55.82
CA VAL A 446 11.04 -24.00 56.54
C VAL A 446 10.76 -24.45 57.97
N TYR A 447 10.38 -25.72 58.18
CA TYR A 447 10.15 -26.25 59.52
C TYR A 447 11.40 -26.21 60.42
N LEU A 448 12.59 -26.52 59.88
CA LEU A 448 13.85 -26.46 60.62
C LEU A 448 14.25 -25.01 60.95
N PHE A 449 13.99 -24.06 60.04
CA PHE A 449 14.24 -22.63 60.25
C PHE A 449 13.31 -22.04 61.33
N ASP A 450 11.99 -22.25 61.20
CA ASP A 450 10.99 -21.83 62.20
C ASP A 450 11.28 -22.42 63.60
N THR A 451 11.91 -23.59 63.66
CA THR A 451 12.24 -24.30 64.92
C THR A 451 13.58 -23.84 65.53
N SER A 452 14.53 -23.33 64.74
CA SER A 452 15.85 -22.93 65.26
C SER A 452 15.82 -21.54 65.90
N GLU A 453 15.13 -20.56 65.31
CA GLU A 453 14.98 -19.21 65.89
C GLU A 453 14.17 -19.23 67.19
N GLY A 454 13.11 -20.05 67.26
CA GLY A 454 12.22 -20.14 68.43
C GLY A 454 12.82 -20.73 69.71
N ALA A 455 14.11 -21.10 69.72
CA ALA A 455 14.77 -21.81 70.81
C ALA A 455 15.71 -20.94 71.68
N SER A 456 16.02 -19.69 71.30
CA SER A 456 17.06 -18.88 71.97
C SER A 456 16.59 -18.07 73.18
N ASP A 457 15.34 -17.56 73.17
CA ASP A 457 14.94 -16.46 74.07
C ASP A 457 14.13 -16.88 75.30
N ILE A 458 13.79 -18.16 75.47
CA ILE A 458 12.98 -18.65 76.61
C ILE A 458 13.88 -19.22 77.72
N LEU A 459 14.75 -18.36 78.27
CA LEU A 459 15.49 -18.65 79.51
C LEU A 459 15.60 -17.42 80.44
N SER A 460 14.46 -16.93 80.91
CA SER A 460 14.37 -16.21 82.20
C SER A 460 12.97 -16.37 82.80
N GLU A 461 12.97 -16.71 84.09
CA GLU A 461 12.06 -16.34 85.18
C GLU A 461 10.57 -15.95 84.92
N THR A 462 9.59 -16.31 85.75
CA THR A 462 9.53 -17.21 86.93
C THR A 462 8.05 -17.41 87.29
N GLY A 463 7.68 -18.59 87.81
CA GLY A 463 6.58 -18.70 88.78
C GLY A 463 5.23 -19.29 88.34
N SER A 464 4.89 -20.41 88.99
CA SER A 464 3.60 -20.62 89.67
C SER A 464 2.31 -20.97 88.89
N SER A 465 1.88 -22.21 89.12
CA SER A 465 0.49 -22.58 89.51
C SER A 465 -0.59 -22.91 88.47
N ALA A 466 -0.67 -24.22 88.20
CA ALA A 466 -1.87 -25.06 88.36
C ALA A 466 -2.95 -25.20 87.25
N SER A 467 -3.57 -26.39 87.28
CA SER A 467 -4.91 -26.76 86.76
C SER A 467 -5.12 -27.18 85.29
N ILE A 468 -4.81 -28.45 85.02
CA ILE A 468 -5.70 -29.46 84.39
C ILE A 468 -6.38 -29.11 83.04
N GLU A 469 -5.89 -29.71 81.95
CA GLU A 469 -6.64 -30.78 81.24
C GLU A 469 -5.74 -31.60 80.28
N PRO A 470 -5.80 -32.96 80.26
CA PRO A 470 -4.84 -33.82 79.56
C PRO A 470 -5.25 -34.16 78.11
N ASN A 471 -5.54 -33.16 77.28
CA ASN A 471 -5.97 -33.40 75.89
C ASN A 471 -4.79 -33.89 75.02
N LYS A 472 -4.82 -35.18 74.65
CA LYS A 472 -3.72 -35.94 73.99
C LYS A 472 -3.44 -35.50 72.54
N LYS A 473 -2.95 -34.27 72.34
CA LYS A 473 -2.33 -33.85 71.08
C LYS A 473 -1.12 -34.73 70.81
N LYS A 474 -1.24 -35.68 69.86
CA LYS A 474 -0.10 -36.44 69.34
C LYS A 474 0.98 -35.45 68.93
N LYS A 475 2.15 -35.47 69.58
CA LYS A 475 3.33 -34.73 69.10
C LYS A 475 3.57 -35.19 67.66
N LYS A 476 3.40 -34.29 66.67
CA LYS A 476 3.92 -34.55 65.32
C LYS A 476 5.41 -34.84 65.50
N LYS A 477 5.90 -35.94 64.92
CA LYS A 477 7.33 -36.21 64.86
C LYS A 477 7.94 -35.06 64.04
N GLY A 478 8.70 -34.18 64.68
CA GLY A 478 9.38 -33.08 64.00
C GLY A 478 10.35 -33.63 62.96
N PHE A 479 10.54 -32.91 61.88
CA PHE A 479 11.58 -33.25 60.89
C PHE A 479 12.96 -32.99 61.50
N SER A 480 13.90 -33.86 61.18
CA SER A 480 15.32 -33.70 61.50
C SER A 480 16.08 -33.24 60.25
N GLU A 481 17.23 -32.59 60.46
CA GLU A 481 18.26 -32.42 59.43
C GLU A 481 18.61 -33.74 58.71
N LYS A 482 18.53 -34.89 59.41
CA LYS A 482 18.66 -36.19 58.78
C LYS A 482 17.54 -36.47 57.76
N ASP A 483 16.29 -36.10 58.06
CA ASP A 483 15.17 -36.27 57.11
C ASP A 483 15.35 -35.37 55.87
N LEU A 484 16.01 -34.21 56.01
CA LEU A 484 16.40 -33.34 54.89
C LEU A 484 17.46 -34.01 54.00
N ASN A 485 18.54 -34.51 54.60
CA ASN A 485 19.61 -35.21 53.87
C ASN A 485 19.11 -36.51 53.20
N ASP A 486 18.21 -37.25 53.86
CA ASP A 486 17.52 -38.43 53.29
C ASP A 486 16.51 -38.06 52.18
N ILE A 487 16.20 -36.77 51.96
CA ILE A 487 15.37 -36.24 50.85
C ILE A 487 16.24 -35.67 49.73
N GLU A 488 17.26 -34.85 50.01
CA GLU A 488 18.20 -34.38 48.97
C GLU A 488 18.93 -35.55 48.29
N LYS A 489 19.30 -36.60 49.04
CA LYS A 489 19.83 -37.84 48.44
C LYS A 489 18.86 -38.48 47.44
N LYS A 490 17.54 -38.45 47.71
CA LYS A 490 16.51 -38.99 46.80
C LYS A 490 16.20 -38.07 45.63
N LYS A 491 16.30 -36.75 45.83
CA LYS A 491 16.29 -35.77 44.72
C LYS A 491 17.43 -36.09 43.75
N TYR A 492 18.64 -36.35 44.25
CA TYR A 492 19.78 -36.74 43.42
C TYR A 492 19.57 -38.11 42.76
N GLU A 493 19.09 -39.12 43.48
CA GLU A 493 18.79 -40.45 42.93
C GLU A 493 17.80 -40.38 41.75
N ILE A 494 16.68 -39.66 41.90
CA ILE A 494 15.69 -39.48 40.82
C ILE A 494 16.23 -38.55 39.71
N ALA A 495 16.97 -37.49 40.03
CA ALA A 495 17.52 -36.59 39.02
C ALA A 495 18.62 -37.27 38.17
N PHE A 496 19.40 -38.17 38.77
CA PHE A 496 20.36 -39.02 38.09
C PHE A 496 19.65 -40.06 37.20
N GLU A 497 18.62 -40.75 37.70
CA GLU A 497 17.78 -41.66 36.89
C GLU A 497 17.14 -40.93 35.69
N ILE A 498 16.62 -39.72 35.90
CA ILE A 498 16.09 -38.87 34.81
C ILE A 498 17.18 -38.60 33.77
N TYR A 499 18.39 -38.24 34.20
CA TYR A 499 19.49 -38.01 33.29
C TYR A 499 19.90 -39.29 32.52
N THR A 500 20.17 -40.40 33.20
CA THR A 500 20.68 -41.63 32.58
C THR A 500 19.68 -42.31 31.66
N ASP A 501 18.41 -42.38 32.06
CA ASP A 501 17.41 -43.16 31.32
C ASP A 501 16.83 -42.38 30.13
N TYR A 502 16.68 -41.06 30.26
CA TYR A 502 15.89 -40.24 29.33
C TYR A 502 16.66 -39.10 28.66
N LEU A 503 17.66 -38.48 29.30
CA LEU A 503 18.36 -37.30 28.77
C LEU A 503 19.72 -37.62 28.12
N ASP A 504 20.36 -38.72 28.52
CA ASP A 504 21.55 -39.22 27.83
C ASP A 504 21.16 -39.83 26.47
N VAL A 505 21.98 -39.60 25.45
CA VAL A 505 21.81 -40.14 24.09
C VAL A 505 21.95 -41.67 24.08
N HIS A 506 22.58 -42.25 25.11
CA HIS A 506 22.72 -43.69 25.31
C HIS A 506 21.71 -44.29 26.30
N GLY A 507 20.72 -43.51 26.77
CA GLY A 507 19.70 -43.97 27.72
C GLY A 507 18.66 -44.91 27.09
N ASP A 508 18.26 -45.94 27.83
CA ASP A 508 17.26 -46.97 27.44
C ASP A 508 15.91 -46.39 26.98
N LYS A 509 15.56 -45.19 27.46
CA LYS A 509 14.30 -44.47 27.20
C LYS A 509 14.58 -43.05 26.69
N SER A 510 15.72 -42.87 26.01
CA SER A 510 16.22 -41.59 25.54
C SER A 510 15.18 -40.84 24.69
N VAL A 511 14.89 -39.59 25.07
CA VAL A 511 13.87 -38.75 24.42
C VAL A 511 14.51 -37.65 23.58
N ASN A 512 13.80 -37.22 22.53
CA ASN A 512 14.27 -36.16 21.65
C ASN A 512 14.09 -34.77 22.32
N ILE A 513 15.15 -34.30 22.97
CA ILE A 513 15.26 -33.01 23.67
C ILE A 513 16.56 -32.31 23.24
N ASN A 514 16.56 -30.98 23.21
CA ASN A 514 17.77 -30.18 22.97
C ASN A 514 18.91 -30.56 23.93
N LYS A 515 20.02 -31.06 23.37
CA LYS A 515 21.24 -31.46 24.09
C LYS A 515 21.72 -30.42 25.11
N GLN A 516 21.58 -29.13 24.82
CA GLN A 516 22.01 -28.05 25.74
C GLN A 516 21.27 -28.08 27.09
N LEU A 517 20.05 -28.63 27.14
CA LEU A 517 19.33 -28.83 28.40
C LEU A 517 19.84 -30.06 29.17
N ALA A 518 20.14 -31.15 28.45
CA ALA A 518 20.73 -32.35 29.04
C ALA A 518 22.13 -32.09 29.61
N ASP A 519 23.00 -31.42 28.85
CA ASP A 519 24.33 -30.97 29.28
C ASP A 519 24.25 -30.07 30.52
N ARG A 520 23.22 -29.20 30.60
CA ARG A 520 22.99 -28.31 31.75
C ARG A 520 22.52 -29.07 32.99
N VAL A 521 21.61 -30.04 32.84
CA VAL A 521 21.19 -30.92 33.94
C VAL A 521 22.38 -31.70 34.48
N LYS A 522 23.19 -32.28 33.57
CA LYS A 522 24.41 -33.00 33.91
C LYS A 522 25.37 -32.16 34.74
N GLN A 523 25.66 -30.93 34.31
CA GLN A 523 26.56 -30.03 35.03
C GLN A 523 26.09 -29.77 36.47
N CYS A 524 24.78 -29.62 36.70
CA CYS A 524 24.23 -29.47 38.05
C CYS A 524 24.36 -30.75 38.89
N LEU A 525 24.22 -31.93 38.29
CA LEU A 525 24.46 -33.21 38.96
C LEU A 525 25.94 -33.42 39.30
N ASP A 526 26.85 -33.08 38.38
CA ASP A 526 28.30 -33.15 38.59
C ASP A 526 28.74 -32.23 39.74
N PHE A 527 28.19 -31.02 39.85
CA PHE A 527 28.45 -30.11 40.98
C PHE A 527 27.92 -30.63 42.32
N PHE A 528 26.77 -31.32 42.36
CA PHE A 528 26.27 -31.96 43.57
C PHE A 528 27.12 -33.19 43.95
N ALA A 529 27.44 -34.05 42.97
CA ALA A 529 28.25 -35.25 43.17
C ALA A 529 29.69 -34.96 43.63
N THR A 530 30.24 -33.80 43.24
CA THR A 530 31.55 -33.31 43.71
C THR A 530 31.50 -32.54 45.04
N GLY A 531 30.32 -32.39 45.64
CA GLY A 531 30.14 -31.65 46.90
C GLY A 531 30.28 -30.13 46.77
N GLN A 532 30.22 -29.58 45.54
CA GLN A 532 30.27 -28.13 45.29
C GLN A 532 28.90 -27.45 45.47
N SER A 533 27.81 -28.24 45.52
CA SER A 533 26.47 -27.78 45.89
C SER A 533 25.85 -28.76 46.88
N GLU A 534 25.46 -28.30 48.06
CA GLU A 534 24.83 -29.12 49.11
C GLU A 534 23.36 -29.48 48.81
N GLN A 535 22.73 -28.75 47.87
CA GLN A 535 21.33 -28.94 47.49
C GLN A 535 21.19 -28.94 45.97
N LEU A 536 20.17 -29.65 45.45
CA LEU A 536 19.79 -29.58 44.03
C LEU A 536 18.71 -28.51 43.79
N PRO A 537 18.83 -27.69 42.72
CA PRO A 537 17.87 -26.61 42.47
C PRO A 537 16.49 -27.14 42.07
N GLU A 538 15.43 -26.51 42.59
CA GLU A 538 14.04 -26.90 42.36
C GLU A 538 13.66 -26.85 40.86
N ASN A 539 14.17 -25.86 40.15
CA ASN A 539 13.90 -25.58 38.74
C ASN A 539 14.82 -26.33 37.75
N LEU A 540 15.60 -27.31 38.23
CA LEU A 540 16.55 -28.11 37.42
C LEU A 540 15.93 -28.64 36.12
N PHE A 541 14.67 -29.10 36.20
CA PHE A 541 13.95 -29.71 35.09
C PHE A 541 12.88 -28.82 34.43
N ASP A 542 12.70 -27.55 34.85
CA ASP A 542 11.61 -26.70 34.30
C ASP A 542 11.72 -26.49 32.78
N GLN A 543 12.95 -26.38 32.26
CA GLN A 543 13.17 -26.22 30.82
C GLN A 543 12.91 -27.52 30.06
N VAL A 544 13.31 -28.66 30.64
CA VAL A 544 13.11 -30.02 30.12
C VAL A 544 11.62 -30.37 30.10
N GLU A 545 10.90 -30.10 31.19
CA GLU A 545 9.44 -30.27 31.31
C GLU A 545 8.72 -29.40 30.28
N SER A 546 9.11 -28.12 30.13
CA SER A 546 8.47 -27.23 29.16
C SER A 546 8.69 -27.68 27.70
N GLU A 547 9.87 -28.20 27.36
CA GLU A 547 10.15 -28.73 26.02
C GLU A 547 9.38 -30.05 25.78
N MET A 548 9.41 -30.98 26.73
CA MET A 548 8.68 -32.25 26.65
C MET A 548 7.16 -32.05 26.62
N CYS A 549 6.61 -31.12 27.40
CA CYS A 549 5.21 -30.74 27.30
C CYS A 549 4.87 -30.17 25.92
N VAL A 550 5.75 -29.37 25.30
CA VAL A 550 5.55 -28.88 23.92
C VAL A 550 5.62 -30.01 22.90
N LEU A 551 6.49 -31.01 23.09
CA LEU A 551 6.57 -32.22 22.26
C LEU A 551 5.27 -33.05 22.34
N MET A 552 4.76 -33.29 23.55
CA MET A 552 3.54 -34.08 23.80
C MET A 552 2.23 -33.36 23.47
N MET A 553 2.26 -32.12 22.96
CA MET A 553 1.05 -31.34 22.64
C MET A 553 0.07 -32.04 21.69
N ASP A 554 0.58 -32.76 20.70
CA ASP A 554 -0.26 -33.45 19.72
C ASP A 554 -0.92 -34.71 20.32
N THR A 555 -0.14 -35.56 21.01
CA THR A 555 -0.66 -36.70 21.79
C THR A 555 -1.71 -36.25 22.81
N PHE A 556 -1.48 -35.13 23.49
CA PHE A 556 -2.42 -34.55 24.45
C PHE A 556 -3.70 -33.99 23.79
N HIS A 557 -3.59 -33.40 22.59
CA HIS A 557 -4.74 -32.96 21.82
C HIS A 557 -5.60 -34.16 21.36
N ARG A 558 -4.96 -35.22 20.84
CA ARG A 558 -5.63 -36.46 20.45
C ARG A 558 -6.28 -37.17 21.65
N PHE A 559 -5.63 -37.16 22.82
CA PHE A 559 -6.20 -37.62 24.08
C PHE A 559 -7.48 -36.86 24.48
N LYS A 560 -7.55 -35.53 24.31
CA LYS A 560 -8.78 -34.76 24.59
C LYS A 560 -9.93 -35.19 23.66
N ILE A 561 -9.67 -35.33 22.36
CA ILE A 561 -10.65 -35.84 21.39
C ILE A 561 -11.14 -37.24 21.78
N PHE A 562 -10.23 -38.12 22.20
CA PHE A 562 -10.56 -39.47 22.69
C PHE A 562 -11.45 -39.45 23.96
N LEU A 563 -11.15 -38.58 24.93
CA LEU A 563 -11.99 -38.38 26.12
C LEU A 563 -13.38 -37.84 25.76
N GLU A 564 -13.48 -36.91 24.81
CA GLU A 564 -14.75 -36.36 24.34
C GLU A 564 -15.58 -37.41 23.59
N SER A 565 -14.97 -38.21 22.72
CA SER A 565 -15.61 -39.37 22.08
C SER A 565 -16.11 -40.38 23.12
N GLN A 566 -15.30 -40.72 24.14
CA GLN A 566 -15.78 -41.56 25.24
C GLN A 566 -16.96 -40.96 26.00
N ARG A 567 -16.99 -39.64 26.22
CA ARG A 567 -18.11 -38.94 26.87
C ARG A 567 -19.37 -38.96 25.99
N GLN A 568 -19.23 -38.78 24.68
CA GLN A 568 -20.33 -38.86 23.70
C GLN A 568 -20.91 -40.28 23.62
N ASN A 569 -20.06 -41.29 23.43
CA ASN A 569 -20.47 -42.70 23.38
C ASN A 569 -21.22 -43.13 24.65
N LYS A 570 -20.77 -42.69 25.84
CA LYS A 570 -21.47 -42.94 27.11
C LYS A 570 -22.83 -42.24 27.18
N LYS A 571 -22.95 -40.99 26.68
CA LYS A 571 -24.23 -40.29 26.56
C LYS A 571 -25.20 -41.00 25.61
N GLU A 572 -24.73 -41.50 24.46
CA GLU A 572 -25.53 -42.27 23.50
C GLU A 572 -26.02 -43.60 24.06
N ILE A 573 -25.15 -44.35 24.75
CA ILE A 573 -25.54 -45.60 25.39
C ILE A 573 -26.64 -45.34 26.43
N LEU A 574 -26.48 -44.30 27.26
CA LEU A 574 -27.48 -43.88 28.24
C LEU A 574 -28.79 -43.40 27.62
N SER A 575 -28.78 -42.70 26.48
CA SER A 575 -30.01 -42.30 25.78
C SER A 575 -30.73 -43.48 25.13
N LYS A 576 -29.98 -44.42 24.53
CA LYS A 576 -30.52 -45.69 23.98
C LYS A 576 -31.18 -46.52 25.10
N PHE A 577 -30.56 -46.64 26.28
CA PHE A 577 -31.19 -47.31 27.44
C PHE A 577 -32.45 -46.60 27.95
N LYS A 578 -32.44 -45.26 28.05
CA LYS A 578 -33.65 -44.49 28.45
C LYS A 578 -34.81 -44.67 27.46
N ASN A 579 -34.53 -44.61 26.16
CA ASN A 579 -35.54 -44.77 25.12
C ASN A 579 -36.14 -46.19 25.11
N ASN A 580 -35.32 -47.22 25.31
CA ASN A 580 -35.79 -48.60 25.43
C ASN A 580 -36.66 -48.79 26.68
N LYS A 581 -36.30 -48.19 27.82
CA LYS A 581 -37.13 -48.25 29.05
C LYS A 581 -38.50 -47.57 28.87
N HIS A 582 -38.56 -46.46 28.13
CA HIS A 582 -39.85 -45.85 27.78
C HIS A 582 -40.70 -46.75 26.86
N LYS A 583 -40.09 -47.40 25.87
CA LYS A 583 -40.82 -48.34 24.99
C LYS A 583 -41.43 -49.51 25.75
N SER A 584 -40.74 -50.09 26.74
CA SER A 584 -41.29 -51.18 27.55
C SER A 584 -42.45 -50.76 28.46
N VAL A 585 -42.46 -49.51 28.95
CA VAL A 585 -43.58 -48.98 29.76
C VAL A 585 -44.81 -48.73 28.88
N ASN A 586 -44.62 -48.22 27.65
CA ASN A 586 -45.69 -48.02 26.67
C ASN A 586 -46.15 -49.33 25.98
N GLN A 587 -45.73 -50.51 26.47
CA GLN A 587 -46.25 -51.82 26.08
C GLN A 587 -46.89 -52.59 27.25
N THR A 588 -47.00 -51.95 28.42
CA THR A 588 -47.70 -52.47 29.62
C THR A 588 -48.91 -51.60 30.02
N HIS A 589 -49.33 -50.73 29.10
CA HIS A 589 -50.59 -49.99 29.05
C HIS A 589 -51.22 -50.19 27.66
#